data_AF-A0A3N5VNB7-F1
#
_entry.id   AF-A0A3N5VNB7-F1
#
_cell.length_a   1.000
_cell.length_b   1.000
_cell.length_c   1.000
_cell.angle_alpha   90.00
_cell.angle_beta   90.00
_cell.angle_gamma   90.00
#
_symmetry.space_group_name_H-M   'P 1'
#
loop_
_entity.id
_entity.type
_entity.pdbx_description
1 polymer ?
#
loop_
_entity_poly.entity_id
_entity_poly.type
_entity_poly.pdbx_seq_one_letter_code
_entity_poly.pdbx_strand_id
1 'polypeptide(L)'
;MFLFNQSPLVGSLLLFALLTASGLAAACLSFFLRNNDGLKSKARQASDSVWDTIRSERVSGIVQNQYSRTIFLLIAAAILIILPRTWGGYWNYVFGTVGIYIILGLGLNIITGWAGQLVIGYVAFFAIGAYTFALLTAPEPHHLLWNFWIALGLGAFVAGISGLLIGLPILNLRGDYLAIVTLGFAEIIRILLKSDLMTPYTAGPRGIRDIAGPSLFGRSFISD
;
A
#
# COMPACT_ATOMS: atom_id res chain seq x y z
N MET A 1 -15.39 -13.74 -9.32
CA MET A 1 -16.81 -13.86 -9.77
C MET A 1 -17.52 -15.08 -9.17
N PHE A 2 -16.85 -16.22 -8.93
CA PHE A 2 -17.46 -17.47 -8.44
C PHE A 2 -18.01 -17.49 -6.98
N LEU A 3 -17.83 -16.44 -6.18
CA LEU A 3 -18.16 -16.45 -4.74
C LEU A 3 -19.23 -15.44 -4.31
N PHE A 4 -19.76 -14.63 -5.22
CA PHE A 4 -20.60 -13.47 -4.88
C PHE A 4 -22.04 -13.81 -4.46
N ASN A 5 -22.50 -15.07 -4.59
CA ASN A 5 -23.87 -15.49 -4.26
C ASN A 5 -23.95 -16.82 -3.48
N GLN A 6 -22.90 -17.15 -2.71
CA GLN A 6 -22.83 -18.39 -1.94
C GLN A 6 -22.91 -18.10 -0.43
N SER A 7 -23.46 -19.03 0.35
CA SER A 7 -23.54 -18.86 1.81
C SER A 7 -22.12 -18.69 2.41
N PRO A 8 -21.95 -17.92 3.51
CA PRO A 8 -20.62 -17.62 4.07
C PRO A 8 -19.77 -18.86 4.38
N LEU A 9 -20.43 -19.97 4.72
CA LEU A 9 -19.80 -21.26 4.99
C LEU A 9 -19.29 -21.93 3.71
N VAL A 10 -20.05 -21.88 2.60
CA VAL A 10 -19.61 -22.40 1.30
C VAL A 10 -18.50 -21.53 0.72
N GLY A 11 -18.59 -20.21 0.89
CA GLY A 11 -17.57 -19.27 0.44
C GLY A 11 -16.21 -19.46 1.11
N SER A 12 -16.19 -19.65 2.44
CA SER A 12 -14.95 -19.89 3.19
C SER A 12 -14.33 -21.26 2.86
N LEU A 13 -15.15 -22.31 2.71
CA LEU A 13 -14.68 -23.63 2.29
C LEU A 13 -14.09 -23.62 0.88
N LEU A 14 -14.71 -22.91 -0.07
CA LEU A 14 -14.17 -22.78 -1.43
C LEU A 14 -12.86 -21.99 -1.46
N LEU A 15 -12.73 -20.93 -0.67
CA LEU A 15 -11.48 -20.18 -0.52
C LEU A 15 -10.38 -21.06 0.09
N PHE A 16 -10.70 -21.80 1.15
CA PHE A 16 -9.77 -22.73 1.77
C PHE A 16 -9.34 -23.85 0.80
N ALA A 17 -10.29 -24.40 0.03
CA ALA A 17 -10.01 -25.39 -1.01
C ALA A 17 -9.14 -24.81 -2.13
N LEU A 18 -9.38 -23.57 -2.58
CA LEU A 18 -8.56 -22.91 -3.60
C LEU A 18 -7.15 -22.60 -3.10
N LEU A 19 -7.01 -22.17 -1.84
CA LEU A 19 -5.71 -21.82 -1.25
C LEU A 19 -4.87 -23.08 -1.01
N THR A 20 -5.49 -24.16 -0.53
CA THR A 20 -4.83 -25.47 -0.39
C THR A 20 -4.52 -26.09 -1.76
N ALA A 21 -5.41 -26.00 -2.75
CA ALA A 21 -5.17 -26.49 -4.10
C ALA A 21 -4.04 -25.73 -4.80
N SER A 22 -4.00 -24.40 -4.70
CA SER A 22 -2.91 -23.59 -5.26
C SER A 22 -1.58 -23.86 -4.55
N GLY A 23 -1.59 -24.03 -3.23
CA GLY A 23 -0.40 -24.43 -2.45
C GLY A 23 0.11 -25.83 -2.82
N LEU A 24 -0.77 -26.82 -2.96
CA LEU A 24 -0.43 -28.17 -3.40
C LEU A 24 0.04 -28.21 -4.85
N ALA A 25 -0.59 -27.43 -5.73
CA ALA A 25 -0.16 -27.29 -7.12
C ALA A 25 1.24 -26.66 -7.20
N ALA A 26 1.51 -25.61 -6.42
CA ALA A 26 2.84 -24.99 -6.34
C ALA A 26 3.88 -25.96 -5.76
N ALA A 27 3.54 -26.71 -4.71
CA ALA A 27 4.42 -27.72 -4.13
C ALA A 27 4.70 -28.86 -5.11
N CYS A 28 3.68 -29.36 -5.81
CA CYS A 28 3.79 -30.41 -6.83
C CYS A 28 4.64 -29.94 -8.02
N LEU A 29 4.40 -28.72 -8.51
CA LEU A 29 5.22 -28.09 -9.55
C LEU A 29 6.68 -27.96 -9.09
N SER A 30 6.91 -27.51 -7.85
CA SER A 30 8.26 -27.39 -7.29
C SER A 30 8.97 -28.74 -7.13
N PHE A 31 8.24 -29.78 -6.73
CA PHE A 31 8.77 -31.14 -6.59
C PHE A 31 9.08 -31.75 -7.97
N PHE A 32 8.21 -31.54 -8.95
CA PHE A 32 8.39 -31.99 -10.32
C PHE A 32 9.58 -31.30 -10.99
N LEU A 33 9.75 -29.99 -10.77
CA LEU A 33 10.92 -29.23 -11.23
C LEU A 33 12.21 -29.61 -10.47
N ARG A 34 12.11 -30.08 -9.23
CA ARG A 34 13.26 -30.55 -8.44
C ARG A 34 13.72 -31.96 -8.86
N ASN A 35 12.79 -32.82 -9.27
CA ASN A 35 13.06 -34.21 -9.62
C ASN A 35 13.53 -34.41 -11.08
N ASN A 36 13.30 -33.43 -11.96
CA ASN A 36 13.64 -33.54 -13.37
C ASN A 36 14.70 -32.49 -13.77
N ASP A 37 15.97 -32.88 -13.71
CA ASP A 37 17.11 -32.01 -14.05
C ASP A 37 17.07 -31.52 -15.51
N GLY A 38 16.43 -32.28 -16.41
CA GLY A 38 16.19 -31.86 -17.80
C GLY A 38 15.11 -30.77 -17.92
N LEU A 39 14.09 -30.78 -17.08
CA LEU A 39 13.08 -29.71 -17.02
C LEU A 39 13.62 -28.47 -16.32
N LYS A 40 14.42 -28.66 -15.26
CA LYS A 40 15.09 -27.58 -14.52
C LYS A 40 16.08 -26.82 -15.40
N SER A 41 16.87 -27.51 -16.21
CA SER A 41 17.77 -26.88 -17.17
C SER A 41 17.02 -26.15 -18.29
N LYS A 42 15.92 -26.72 -18.81
CA LYS A 42 15.04 -26.01 -19.78
C LYS A 42 14.34 -24.80 -19.18
N ALA A 43 13.84 -24.90 -17.95
CA ALA A 43 13.20 -23.79 -17.24
C ALA A 43 14.21 -22.68 -16.89
N ARG A 44 15.43 -23.06 -16.48
CA ARG A 44 16.54 -22.11 -16.31
C ARG A 44 16.95 -21.48 -17.64
N GLN A 45 17.11 -22.27 -18.69
CA GLN A 45 17.48 -21.76 -20.02
C GLN A 45 16.40 -20.86 -20.64
N ALA A 46 15.11 -21.15 -20.41
CA ALA A 46 14.00 -20.29 -20.82
C ALA A 46 13.93 -19.01 -19.97
N SER A 47 14.23 -19.11 -18.67
CA SER A 47 14.37 -17.94 -17.80
C SER A 47 15.54 -17.07 -18.26
N ASP A 48 16.71 -17.67 -18.45
CA ASP A 48 17.96 -17.00 -18.83
C ASP A 48 17.82 -16.37 -20.23
N SER A 49 17.15 -17.02 -21.19
CA SER A 49 16.88 -16.41 -22.50
C SER A 49 15.94 -15.21 -22.44
N VAL A 50 14.94 -15.23 -21.54
CA VAL A 50 14.07 -14.09 -21.26
C VAL A 50 14.86 -12.97 -20.58
N TRP A 51 15.69 -13.29 -19.58
CA TRP A 51 16.56 -12.32 -18.90
C TRP A 51 17.60 -11.72 -19.85
N ASP A 52 18.18 -12.49 -20.76
CA ASP A 52 19.13 -12.02 -21.77
C ASP A 52 18.44 -11.17 -22.84
N THR A 53 17.19 -11.49 -23.20
CA THR A 53 16.39 -10.65 -24.10
C THR A 53 16.05 -9.30 -23.46
N ILE A 54 15.65 -9.31 -22.19
CA ILE A 54 15.35 -8.09 -21.40
C ILE A 54 16.63 -7.28 -21.12
N ARG A 55 17.77 -7.94 -20.90
CA ARG A 55 19.08 -7.32 -20.63
C ARG A 55 19.85 -6.95 -21.91
N SER A 56 19.37 -7.34 -23.08
CA SER A 56 20.00 -7.01 -24.36
C SER A 56 20.16 -5.50 -24.56
N GLU A 57 21.26 -5.08 -25.20
CA GLU A 57 21.59 -3.67 -25.46
C GLU A 57 20.48 -2.91 -26.22
N ARG A 58 19.60 -3.61 -26.95
CA ARG A 58 18.43 -2.98 -27.60
C ARG A 58 17.33 -2.63 -26.62
N VAL A 59 17.04 -3.51 -25.66
CA VAL A 59 16.01 -3.24 -24.64
C VAL A 59 16.53 -2.24 -23.63
N SER A 60 17.81 -2.31 -23.23
CA SER A 60 18.42 -1.30 -22.37
C SER A 60 18.53 0.06 -23.08
N GLY A 61 18.85 0.09 -24.38
CA GLY A 61 18.89 1.32 -25.18
C GLY A 61 17.51 1.95 -25.38
N ILE A 62 16.44 1.15 -25.49
CA ILE A 62 15.07 1.64 -25.48
C ILE A 62 14.71 2.15 -24.07
N VAL A 63 14.90 1.35 -23.01
CA VAL A 63 14.53 1.71 -21.63
C VAL A 63 15.32 2.92 -21.08
N GLN A 64 16.58 3.10 -21.47
CA GLN A 64 17.40 4.25 -21.08
C GLN A 64 17.11 5.51 -21.91
N ASN A 65 16.47 5.39 -23.07
CA ASN A 65 16.14 6.55 -23.89
C ASN A 65 15.08 7.42 -23.18
N GLN A 66 15.37 8.71 -23.02
CA GLN A 66 14.52 9.67 -22.32
C GLN A 66 13.08 9.67 -22.86
N TYR A 67 12.91 9.46 -24.17
CA TYR A 67 11.59 9.38 -24.81
C TYR A 67 10.83 8.10 -24.48
N SER A 68 11.48 6.93 -24.46
CA SER A 68 10.81 5.67 -24.11
C SER A 68 10.43 5.63 -22.64
N ARG A 69 11.28 6.16 -21.75
CA ARG A 69 10.94 6.31 -20.33
C ARG A 69 9.73 7.22 -20.14
N THR A 70 9.67 8.34 -20.85
CA THR A 70 8.51 9.24 -20.80
C THR A 70 7.25 8.58 -21.37
N ILE A 71 7.34 7.86 -22.50
CA ILE A 71 6.21 7.14 -23.09
C ILE A 71 5.70 6.06 -22.12
N PHE A 72 6.59 5.30 -21.50
CA PHE A 72 6.24 4.31 -20.50
C PHE A 72 5.55 4.94 -19.28
N LEU A 73 6.08 6.06 -18.77
CA LEU A 73 5.46 6.81 -17.68
C LEU A 73 4.08 7.38 -18.07
N LEU A 74 3.92 7.85 -19.30
CA LEU A 74 2.63 8.33 -19.82
C LEU A 74 1.61 7.19 -19.94
N ILE A 75 2.02 6.02 -20.42
CA ILE A 75 1.16 4.84 -20.48
C ILE A 75 0.76 4.40 -19.07
N ALA A 76 1.70 4.36 -18.13
CA ALA A 76 1.41 4.04 -16.73
C ALA A 76 0.43 5.05 -16.09
N ALA A 77 0.62 6.34 -16.36
CA ALA A 77 -0.29 7.40 -15.88
C ALA A 77 -1.69 7.27 -16.51
N ALA A 78 -1.77 6.97 -17.81
CA ALA A 78 -3.04 6.74 -18.49
C ALA A 78 -3.79 5.54 -17.90
N ILE A 79 -3.08 4.44 -17.65
CA ILE A 79 -3.61 3.25 -16.97
C ILE A 79 -4.15 3.62 -15.59
N LEU A 80 -3.40 4.38 -14.78
CA LEU A 80 -3.83 4.80 -13.45
C LEU A 80 -5.10 5.68 -13.44
N ILE A 81 -5.36 6.44 -14.51
CA ILE A 81 -6.55 7.29 -14.61
C ILE A 81 -7.76 6.52 -15.19
N ILE A 82 -7.53 5.64 -16.16
CA ILE A 82 -8.60 4.94 -16.89
C ILE A 82 -9.10 3.72 -16.11
N LEU A 83 -8.21 2.97 -15.46
CA LEU A 83 -8.57 1.75 -14.75
C LEU A 83 -9.59 1.97 -13.61
N PRO A 84 -9.41 2.95 -12.71
CA PRO A 84 -10.34 3.16 -11.61
C PRO A 84 -11.76 3.50 -12.07
N ARG A 85 -11.89 4.09 -13.28
CA ARG A 85 -13.19 4.48 -13.84
C ARG A 85 -13.96 3.32 -14.44
N THR A 86 -13.30 2.22 -14.80
CA THR A 86 -13.89 1.13 -15.61
C THR A 86 -14.14 -0.16 -14.83
N TRP A 87 -13.44 -0.39 -13.71
CA TRP A 87 -13.46 -1.68 -13.01
C TRP A 87 -14.43 -1.77 -11.81
N GLY A 88 -15.14 -0.70 -11.49
CA GLY A 88 -16.16 -0.69 -10.43
C GLY A 88 -15.60 -0.65 -9.00
N GLY A 89 -16.47 -0.34 -8.02
CA GLY A 89 -16.07 0.00 -6.65
C GLY A 89 -15.30 -1.08 -5.88
N TYR A 90 -15.62 -2.36 -6.10
CA TYR A 90 -14.92 -3.47 -5.42
C TYR A 90 -13.44 -3.55 -5.79
N TRP A 91 -13.14 -3.54 -7.10
CA TRP A 91 -11.76 -3.61 -7.56
C TRP A 91 -10.97 -2.37 -7.16
N ASN A 92 -11.61 -1.19 -7.17
CA ASN A 92 -11.01 0.03 -6.65
C ASN A 92 -10.61 -0.09 -5.18
N TYR A 93 -11.48 -0.67 -4.35
CA TYR A 93 -11.17 -0.91 -2.93
C TYR A 93 -10.00 -1.90 -2.75
N VAL A 94 -10.01 -3.01 -3.49
CA VAL A 94 -8.94 -4.03 -3.41
C VAL A 94 -7.60 -3.45 -3.87
N PHE A 95 -7.55 -2.83 -5.04
CA PHE A 95 -6.31 -2.22 -5.56
C PHE A 95 -5.85 -1.05 -4.70
N GLY A 96 -6.77 -0.24 -4.16
CA GLY A 96 -6.44 0.82 -3.21
C GLY A 96 -5.78 0.27 -1.95
N THR A 97 -6.36 -0.78 -1.37
CA THR A 97 -5.81 -1.45 -0.18
C THR A 97 -4.43 -2.05 -0.47
N VAL A 98 -4.28 -2.74 -1.60
CA VAL A 98 -2.97 -3.28 -2.04
C VAL A 98 -1.96 -2.14 -2.23
N GLY A 99 -2.35 -1.04 -2.85
CA GLY A 99 -1.50 0.14 -3.04
C GLY A 99 -1.02 0.74 -1.72
N ILE A 100 -1.90 0.86 -0.72
CA ILE A 100 -1.54 1.32 0.63
C ILE A 100 -0.48 0.40 1.23
N TYR A 101 -0.68 -0.92 1.18
CA TYR A 101 0.30 -1.87 1.72
C TYR A 101 1.63 -1.88 0.95
N ILE A 102 1.62 -1.66 -0.37
CA ILE A 102 2.85 -1.49 -1.15
C ILE A 102 3.61 -0.25 -0.68
N ILE A 103 2.94 0.89 -0.51
CA ILE A 103 3.58 2.13 -0.05
C ILE A 103 4.13 1.96 1.38
N LEU A 104 3.35 1.32 2.27
CA LEU A 104 3.81 1.00 3.63
C LEU A 104 5.02 0.07 3.63
N GLY A 105 5.03 -0.94 2.77
CA GLY A 105 6.16 -1.87 2.62
C GLY A 105 7.41 -1.19 2.05
N LEU A 106 7.24 -0.29 1.07
CA LEU A 106 8.33 0.53 0.54
C LEU A 106 8.90 1.45 1.61
N GLY A 107 8.04 2.12 2.39
CA GLY A 107 8.47 2.95 3.52
C GLY A 107 9.26 2.14 4.56
N LEU A 108 8.79 0.94 4.89
CA LEU A 108 9.51 0.03 5.78
C LEU A 108 10.87 -0.38 5.19
N ASN A 109 10.94 -0.73 3.90
CA ASN A 109 12.19 -1.12 3.24
C ASN A 109 13.24 0.01 3.24
N ILE A 110 12.83 1.26 3.10
CA ILE A 110 13.75 2.40 3.19
C ILE A 110 14.35 2.47 4.61
N ILE A 111 13.53 2.29 5.65
CA ILE A 111 14.00 2.43 7.04
C ILE A 111 14.82 1.22 7.48
N THR A 112 14.28 0.00 7.35
CA THR A 112 14.95 -1.22 7.84
C THR A 112 15.98 -1.74 6.86
N GLY A 113 15.72 -1.64 5.56
CA GLY A 113 16.61 -2.15 4.51
C GLY A 113 17.79 -1.23 4.24
N TRP A 114 17.57 0.08 4.09
CA TRP A 114 18.62 1.01 3.69
C TRP A 114 19.28 1.70 4.88
N ALA A 115 18.50 2.18 5.85
CA ALA A 115 19.05 2.82 7.04
C ALA A 115 19.51 1.80 8.12
N GLY A 116 19.12 0.53 8.01
CA GLY A 116 19.54 -0.53 8.93
C GLY A 116 19.00 -0.37 10.36
N GLN A 117 17.96 0.44 10.55
CA GLN A 117 17.38 0.75 11.85
C GLN A 117 16.14 -0.11 12.11
N LEU A 118 16.06 -0.72 13.30
CA LEU A 118 14.89 -1.48 13.71
C LEU A 118 13.80 -0.51 14.17
N VAL A 119 12.85 -0.20 13.28
CA VAL A 119 11.72 0.71 13.53
C VAL A 119 10.42 -0.07 13.39
N ILE A 120 9.68 -0.17 14.49
CA ILE A 120 8.39 -0.89 14.54
C ILE A 120 7.22 0.10 14.46
N GLY A 121 7.42 1.32 14.95
CA GLY A 121 6.36 2.32 15.10
C GLY A 121 5.97 3.13 13.87
N TYR A 122 6.45 2.79 12.67
CA TYR A 122 6.23 3.63 11.48
C TYR A 122 4.75 3.81 11.10
N VAL A 123 3.90 2.85 11.48
CA VAL A 123 2.43 2.88 11.27
C VAL A 123 1.77 4.09 11.97
N ALA A 124 2.41 4.64 13.00
CA ALA A 124 1.94 5.85 13.69
C ALA A 124 1.89 7.06 12.74
N PHE A 125 2.92 7.24 11.92
CA PHE A 125 2.98 8.35 10.94
C PHE A 125 1.94 8.17 9.84
N PHE A 126 1.72 6.92 9.42
CA PHE A 126 0.62 6.59 8.50
C PHE A 126 -0.73 6.96 9.12
N ALA A 127 -0.97 6.62 10.38
CA ALA A 127 -2.20 6.96 11.08
C ALA A 127 -2.41 8.48 11.18
N ILE A 128 -1.36 9.25 11.53
CA ILE A 128 -1.42 10.72 11.62
C ILE A 128 -1.82 11.34 10.27
N GLY A 129 -1.17 10.92 9.18
CA GLY A 129 -1.48 11.43 7.84
C GLY A 129 -2.90 11.07 7.40
N ALA A 130 -3.31 9.80 7.60
CA ALA A 130 -4.63 9.31 7.22
C ALA A 130 -5.75 9.99 8.03
N TYR A 131 -5.59 10.17 9.34
CA TYR A 131 -6.56 10.88 10.17
C TYR A 131 -6.62 12.37 9.84
N THR A 132 -5.47 13.01 9.56
CA THR A 132 -5.47 14.41 9.12
C THR A 132 -6.26 14.58 7.83
N PHE A 133 -6.02 13.71 6.85
CA PHE A 133 -6.78 13.69 5.60
C PHE A 133 -8.28 13.49 5.84
N ALA A 134 -8.64 12.50 6.67
CA ALA A 134 -10.03 12.20 6.99
C ALA A 134 -10.73 13.36 7.71
N LEU A 135 -10.08 14.02 8.67
CA LEU A 135 -10.66 15.16 9.40
C LEU A 135 -10.89 16.40 8.53
N LEU A 136 -10.05 16.60 7.52
CA LEU A 136 -10.19 17.72 6.58
C LEU A 136 -11.28 17.48 5.53
N THR A 137 -11.55 16.23 5.18
CA THR A 137 -12.43 15.86 4.06
C THR A 137 -13.78 15.33 4.49
N ALA A 138 -13.93 14.82 5.72
CA ALA A 138 -15.18 14.27 6.21
C ALA A 138 -16.13 15.36 6.76
N PRO A 139 -17.45 15.10 6.72
CA PRO A 139 -18.45 15.97 7.35
C PRO A 139 -18.25 16.03 8.87
N GLU A 140 -18.19 14.90 9.56
CA GLU A 140 -17.97 14.90 11.02
C GLU A 140 -16.49 14.65 11.35
N PRO A 141 -15.93 15.32 12.38
CA PRO A 141 -16.60 16.16 13.39
C PRO A 141 -16.57 17.68 13.12
N HIS A 142 -15.77 18.18 12.17
CA HIS A 142 -15.53 19.63 11.99
C HIS A 142 -16.20 20.27 10.77
N HIS A 143 -16.83 19.48 9.88
CA HIS A 143 -17.55 19.94 8.69
C HIS A 143 -16.70 20.78 7.72
N LEU A 144 -15.41 20.45 7.59
CA LEU A 144 -14.46 21.21 6.78
C LEU A 144 -14.64 20.98 5.27
N LEU A 145 -14.83 19.71 4.84
CA LEU A 145 -15.09 19.33 3.43
C LEU A 145 -14.09 19.93 2.43
N TRP A 146 -12.80 19.92 2.76
CA TRP A 146 -11.75 20.49 1.91
C TRP A 146 -11.51 19.66 0.64
N ASN A 147 -10.97 20.33 -0.39
CA ASN A 147 -10.58 19.66 -1.64
C ASN A 147 -9.57 18.53 -1.39
N PHE A 148 -9.79 17.39 -2.03
CA PHE A 148 -8.97 16.17 -1.93
C PHE A 148 -7.47 16.45 -2.03
N TRP A 149 -7.04 17.23 -3.03
CA TRP A 149 -5.61 17.49 -3.27
C TRP A 149 -4.96 18.32 -2.18
N ILE A 150 -5.70 19.29 -1.62
CA ILE A 150 -5.20 20.15 -0.54
C ILE A 150 -5.12 19.34 0.75
N ALA A 151 -6.16 18.56 1.06
CA ALA A 151 -6.17 17.67 2.22
C ALA A 151 -5.07 16.60 2.13
N LEU A 152 -4.80 16.05 0.93
CA LEU A 152 -3.73 15.09 0.70
C LEU A 152 -2.35 15.70 0.97
N GLY A 153 -2.10 16.89 0.43
CA GLY A 153 -0.86 17.62 0.67
C GLY A 153 -0.65 17.97 2.14
N LEU A 154 -1.70 18.42 2.83
CA LEU A 154 -1.66 18.72 4.26
C LEU A 154 -1.49 17.48 5.12
N GLY A 155 -2.14 16.37 4.79
CA GLY A 155 -1.95 15.09 5.49
C GLY A 155 -0.50 14.62 5.40
N ALA A 156 0.11 14.70 4.23
CA ALA A 156 1.53 14.39 4.04
C ALA A 156 2.44 15.36 4.80
N PHE A 157 2.11 16.66 4.79
CA PHE A 157 2.86 17.69 5.50
C PHE A 157 2.83 17.51 7.02
N VAL A 158 1.66 17.25 7.60
CA VAL A 158 1.49 16.99 9.05
C VAL A 158 2.17 15.67 9.46
N ALA A 159 2.10 14.63 8.62
CA ALA A 159 2.86 13.40 8.84
C ALA A 159 4.37 13.66 8.80
N GLY A 160 4.85 14.49 7.87
CA GLY A 160 6.26 14.91 7.79
C GLY A 160 6.72 15.71 9.01
N ILE A 161 5.92 16.68 9.46
CA ILE A 161 6.22 17.49 10.65
C ILE A 161 6.26 16.61 11.90
N SER A 162 5.27 15.73 12.10
CA SER A 162 5.27 14.82 13.24
C SER A 162 6.46 13.86 13.19
N GLY A 163 6.83 13.37 11.99
CA GLY A 163 8.06 12.64 11.75
C GLY A 163 9.32 13.41 12.14
N LEU A 164 9.41 14.69 11.81
CA LEU A 164 10.55 15.54 12.19
C LEU A 164 10.60 15.79 13.70
N LEU A 165 9.47 16.16 14.30
CA LEU A 165 9.36 16.45 15.73
C LEU A 165 9.74 15.24 16.60
N ILE A 166 9.31 14.04 16.21
CA ILE A 166 9.61 12.80 16.93
C ILE A 166 10.95 12.21 16.50
N GLY A 167 11.35 12.39 15.25
CA GLY A 167 12.63 11.94 14.73
C GLY A 167 13.80 12.61 15.44
N LEU A 168 13.76 13.93 15.60
CA LEU A 168 14.82 14.73 16.24
C LEU A 168 15.31 14.18 17.61
N PRO A 169 14.44 13.93 18.61
CA PRO A 169 14.87 13.39 19.90
C PRO A 169 15.39 11.94 19.80
N ILE A 170 14.96 11.20 18.78
CA ILE A 170 15.25 9.78 18.61
C ILE A 170 16.57 9.55 17.84
N LEU A 171 17.09 10.55 17.12
CA LEU A 171 18.34 10.44 16.34
C LEU A 171 19.56 9.96 17.14
N ASN A 172 19.56 10.15 18.46
CA ASN A 172 20.63 9.72 19.34
C ASN A 172 20.51 8.26 19.81
N LEU A 173 19.39 7.58 19.53
CA LEU A 173 19.13 6.20 19.92
C LEU A 173 19.50 5.24 18.78
N ARG A 174 20.03 4.08 19.14
CA ARG A 174 20.47 3.05 18.18
C ARG A 174 19.97 1.67 18.60
N GLY A 175 19.78 0.80 17.62
CA GLY A 175 19.39 -0.59 17.83
C GLY A 175 18.08 -0.72 18.60
N ASP A 176 18.08 -1.49 19.69
CA ASP A 176 16.88 -1.86 20.42
C ASP A 176 16.21 -0.69 21.14
N TYR A 177 16.97 0.32 21.56
CA TYR A 177 16.42 1.52 22.17
C TYR A 177 15.55 2.31 21.20
N LEU A 178 15.97 2.39 19.94
CA LEU A 178 15.19 3.01 18.87
C LEU A 178 13.88 2.25 18.66
N ALA A 179 13.93 0.92 18.63
CA ALA A 179 12.77 0.07 18.45
C ALA A 179 11.71 0.28 19.54
N ILE A 180 12.13 0.25 20.81
CA ILE A 180 11.23 0.41 21.96
C ILE A 180 10.52 1.76 21.92
N VAL A 181 11.25 2.84 21.65
CA VAL A 181 10.67 4.19 21.59
C VAL A 181 9.68 4.33 20.44
N THR A 182 9.99 3.77 19.26
CA THR A 182 9.06 3.82 18.12
C THR A 182 7.78 3.03 18.40
N LEU A 183 7.88 1.85 19.04
CA LEU A 183 6.72 1.08 19.46
C LEU A 183 5.87 1.85 20.47
N GLY A 184 6.50 2.45 21.47
CA GLY A 184 5.82 3.30 22.45
C GLY A 184 5.06 4.44 21.79
N PHE A 185 5.69 5.14 20.84
CA PHE A 185 5.03 6.19 20.07
C PHE A 185 3.82 5.69 19.28
N ALA A 186 3.93 4.54 18.61
CA ALA A 186 2.80 3.96 17.88
C ALA A 186 1.64 3.58 18.80
N GLU A 187 1.92 3.05 19.98
CA GLU A 187 0.89 2.71 20.95
C GLU A 187 0.24 3.98 21.54
N ILE A 188 1.02 5.05 21.79
CA ILE A 188 0.47 6.36 22.21
C ILE A 188 -0.52 6.87 21.16
N ILE A 189 -0.14 6.88 19.88
CA ILE A 189 -1.04 7.33 18.80
C ILE A 189 -2.29 6.45 18.73
N ARG A 190 -2.15 5.12 18.83
CA ARG A 190 -3.27 4.19 18.84
C ARG A 190 -4.23 4.45 20.00
N ILE A 191 -3.72 4.65 21.21
CA ILE A 191 -4.52 4.96 22.40
C ILE A 191 -5.21 6.31 22.23
N LEU A 192 -4.51 7.33 21.72
CA LEU A 192 -5.07 8.66 21.49
C LEU A 192 -6.25 8.62 20.51
N LEU A 193 -6.10 7.90 19.39
CA LEU A 193 -7.16 7.74 18.39
C LEU A 193 -8.35 6.92 18.91
N LYS A 194 -8.11 5.98 19.83
CA LYS A 194 -9.15 5.18 20.47
C LYS A 194 -9.68 5.78 21.77
N SER A 195 -9.24 6.96 22.17
CA SER A 195 -9.66 7.56 23.44
C SER A 195 -11.01 8.24 23.30
N ASP A 196 -11.90 7.99 24.25
CA ASP A 196 -13.20 8.68 24.34
C ASP A 196 -13.03 10.19 24.58
N LEU A 197 -11.94 10.62 25.22
CA LEU A 197 -11.62 12.03 25.44
C LEU A 197 -11.37 12.79 24.14
N MET A 198 -10.93 12.08 23.09
CA MET A 198 -10.64 12.65 21.78
C MET A 198 -11.84 12.57 20.83
N THR A 199 -12.98 12.02 21.24
CA THR A 199 -14.21 11.95 20.44
C THR A 199 -14.61 13.27 19.75
N PRO A 200 -14.61 14.45 20.42
CA PRO A 200 -15.00 15.69 19.74
C PRO A 200 -14.01 16.13 18.65
N TYR A 201 -12.76 15.69 18.69
CA TYR A 201 -11.72 16.13 17.76
C TYR A 201 -11.38 15.09 16.68
N THR A 202 -11.39 13.79 17.02
CA THR A 202 -10.96 12.70 16.11
C THR A 202 -12.07 11.71 15.79
N ALA A 203 -13.30 11.94 16.27
CA ALA A 203 -14.40 10.96 16.31
C ALA A 203 -14.13 9.74 17.22
N GLY A 204 -12.96 9.68 17.89
CA GLY A 204 -12.63 8.68 18.90
C GLY A 204 -12.76 7.24 18.38
N PRO A 205 -13.26 6.29 19.19
CA PRO A 205 -13.42 4.89 18.78
C PRO A 205 -14.35 4.66 17.58
N ARG A 206 -15.23 5.62 17.26
CA ARG A 206 -16.20 5.49 16.16
C ARG A 206 -15.52 5.56 14.79
N GLY A 207 -14.34 6.17 14.74
CA GLY A 207 -13.64 6.48 13.50
C GLY A 207 -14.38 7.52 12.65
N ILE A 208 -13.75 7.91 11.55
CA ILE A 208 -14.28 8.92 10.63
C ILE A 208 -14.96 8.21 9.46
N ARG A 209 -16.18 8.63 9.15
CA ARG A 209 -17.01 8.07 8.06
C ARG A 209 -17.17 9.11 6.95
N ASP A 210 -17.57 8.64 5.78
CA ASP A 210 -17.88 9.48 4.62
C ASP A 210 -16.70 10.39 4.20
N ILE A 211 -15.52 9.78 4.10
CA ILE A 211 -14.30 10.46 3.68
C ILE A 211 -14.39 10.75 2.18
N ALA A 212 -14.19 12.00 1.78
CA ALA A 212 -14.28 12.40 0.38
C ALA A 212 -13.30 11.60 -0.49
N GLY A 213 -13.81 11.03 -1.58
CA GLY A 213 -13.02 10.31 -2.56
C GLY A 213 -12.14 11.21 -3.43
N PRO A 214 -11.23 10.61 -4.21
CA PRO A 214 -10.43 11.35 -5.18
C PRO A 214 -11.36 12.04 -6.19
N SER A 215 -11.14 13.34 -6.40
CA SER A 215 -11.83 14.14 -7.40
C SER A 215 -10.83 14.88 -8.27
N LEU A 216 -11.10 14.99 -9.57
CA LEU A 216 -10.30 15.76 -10.52
C LEU A 216 -11.22 16.76 -11.22
N PHE A 217 -10.86 18.05 -11.16
CA PHE A 217 -11.66 19.15 -11.73
C PHE A 217 -13.13 19.13 -11.28
N GLY A 218 -13.39 18.83 -10.00
CA GLY A 218 -14.74 18.81 -9.44
C GLY A 218 -15.61 17.61 -9.81
N ARG A 219 -15.07 16.62 -10.55
CA ARG A 219 -15.74 15.34 -10.78
C ARG A 219 -15.13 14.26 -9.90
N SER A 220 -15.97 13.54 -9.17
CA SER A 220 -15.58 12.36 -8.39
C SER A 220 -15.18 11.22 -9.32
N PHE A 221 -14.12 10.49 -8.97
CA PHE A 221 -13.77 9.22 -9.63
C PHE A 221 -14.57 8.04 -9.09
N ILE A 222 -15.40 8.26 -8.08
CA ILE A 222 -16.28 7.23 -7.53
C ILE A 222 -17.41 7.03 -8.55
N SER A 223 -17.40 5.84 -9.16
CA SER A 223 -18.55 5.31 -9.89
C SER A 223 -19.50 4.71 -8.85
N ASP A 224 -20.36 5.53 -8.27
CA ASP A 224 -21.61 5.08 -7.65
C ASP A 224 -22.72 5.07 -8.72
#